data_AF-A0A6G1GBM6-F1
#
_entry.id   AF-A0A6G1GBM6-F1
#
_cell.length_a   1.000
_cell.length_b   1.000
_cell.length_c   1.000
_cell.angle_alpha   90.00
_cell.angle_beta   90.00
_cell.angle_gamma   90.00
#
_symmetry.space_group_name_H-M   'P 1'
#
loop_
_entity.id
_entity.type
_entity.pdbx_description
1 polymer ?
#
loop_
_entity_poly.entity_id
_entity_poly.type
_entity_poly.pdbx_seq_one_letter_code
_entity_poly.pdbx_strand_id
1 'polypeptide(L)'
;MPGYTVESRRENPLPTNILDQYTLSPFTKAFLSRARLPSFKYVAPGVTHFTLDFFYAVYSSELRDSPRLPPHEDPDLNEVATLIPPAECSIPYPAGPDSADSEGFARFTVARRAGLYTTPDAYCADGVKLVDSVGSSREILRYRPPHCPWGPNRYPRLADILQKWAELVQNKVWVVDHDGVKTSIDWFLENDVTLEWSL
;
A
#
# COMPACT_ATOMS: atom_id res chain seq x y z
N MET A 1 -6.50 -34.10 27.77
CA MET A 1 -5.62 -33.12 27.09
C MET A 1 -6.47 -32.35 26.08
N PRO A 2 -7.07 -31.20 26.44
CA PRO A 2 -7.83 -30.41 25.49
C PRO A 2 -6.85 -29.55 24.67
N GLY A 3 -6.97 -29.63 23.33
CA GLY A 3 -6.19 -28.85 22.40
C GLY A 3 -6.52 -27.37 22.50
N TYR A 4 -5.48 -26.54 22.60
CA TYR A 4 -5.58 -25.09 22.41
C TYR A 4 -5.81 -24.82 20.93
N THR A 5 -7.06 -24.58 20.54
CA THR A 5 -7.36 -23.91 19.27
C THR A 5 -7.04 -22.43 19.49
N VAL A 6 -5.87 -21.98 19.05
CA VAL A 6 -5.59 -20.55 18.92
C VAL A 6 -6.42 -20.07 17.72
N GLU A 7 -7.68 -19.72 17.95
CA GLU A 7 -8.35 -18.82 17.02
C GLU A 7 -7.52 -17.54 17.00
N SER A 8 -6.72 -17.36 15.95
CA SER A 8 -5.94 -16.13 15.76
C SER A 8 -6.93 -14.97 15.86
N ARG A 9 -6.77 -14.13 16.87
CA ARG A 9 -7.64 -12.99 17.16
C ARG A 9 -7.46 -11.95 16.06
N ARG A 10 -8.10 -12.19 14.91
CA ARG A 10 -8.12 -11.24 13.79
C ARG A 10 -8.96 -10.07 14.22
N GLU A 11 -8.42 -8.86 14.06
CA GLU A 11 -9.14 -7.65 14.41
C GLU A 11 -10.22 -7.36 13.36
N ASN A 12 -11.24 -6.63 13.79
CA ASN A 12 -12.34 -6.25 12.91
C ASN A 12 -11.84 -5.25 11.85
N PRO A 13 -12.39 -5.30 10.62
CA PRO A 13 -12.10 -4.32 9.59
C PRO A 13 -12.45 -2.88 10.03
N LEU A 14 -11.97 -1.90 9.26
CA LEU A 14 -12.33 -0.50 9.51
C LEU A 14 -13.83 -0.26 9.27
N PRO A 15 -14.54 0.46 10.17
CA PRO A 15 -15.96 0.72 10.00
C PRO A 15 -16.27 1.60 8.78
N THR A 16 -17.24 1.20 7.96
CA THR A 16 -17.62 1.91 6.73
C THR A 16 -18.00 3.38 6.97
N ASN A 17 -18.68 3.69 8.08
CA ASN A 17 -19.07 5.06 8.45
C ASN A 17 -17.88 5.99 8.72
N ILE A 18 -16.70 5.43 9.02
CA ILE A 18 -15.47 6.20 9.13
C ILE A 18 -14.86 6.43 7.74
N LEU A 19 -14.79 5.38 6.92
CA LEU A 19 -14.27 5.47 5.56
C LEU A 19 -15.07 6.44 4.68
N ASP A 20 -16.37 6.58 4.93
CA ASP A 20 -17.24 7.51 4.20
C ASP A 20 -16.97 8.99 4.45
N GLN A 21 -16.18 9.33 5.47
CA GLN A 21 -15.78 10.70 5.77
C GLN A 21 -14.61 11.17 4.90
N TYR A 22 -13.98 10.27 4.15
CA TYR A 22 -12.79 10.54 3.36
C TYR A 22 -12.99 10.21 1.88
N THR A 23 -12.31 10.98 1.03
CA THR A 23 -12.26 10.73 -0.41
C THR A 23 -11.37 9.53 -0.68
N LEU A 24 -11.99 8.38 -0.95
CA LEU A 24 -11.32 7.11 -1.22
C LEU A 24 -11.89 6.48 -2.48
N SER A 25 -11.05 5.73 -3.22
CA SER A 25 -11.51 4.92 -4.34
C SER A 25 -12.54 3.87 -3.87
N PRO A 26 -13.51 3.49 -4.72
CA PRO A 26 -14.51 2.46 -4.38
C PRO A 26 -13.88 1.12 -3.98
N PHE A 27 -12.80 0.72 -4.66
CA PHE A 27 -12.06 -0.49 -4.34
C PHE A 27 -11.46 -0.43 -2.93
N THR A 28 -10.79 0.68 -2.58
CA THR A 28 -10.16 0.81 -1.26
C THR A 28 -11.18 0.84 -0.13
N LYS A 29 -12.31 1.54 -0.30
CA LYS A 29 -13.41 1.45 0.67
C LYS A 29 -13.89 0.01 0.85
N ALA A 30 -14.13 -0.70 -0.25
CA ALA A 30 -14.59 -2.08 -0.20
C ALA A 30 -13.55 -3.03 0.44
N PHE A 31 -12.26 -2.80 0.16
CA PHE A 31 -11.16 -3.58 0.73
C PHE A 31 -11.03 -3.31 2.24
N LEU A 32 -10.85 -2.05 2.65
CA LEU A 32 -10.61 -1.68 4.05
C LEU A 32 -11.79 -2.03 4.98
N SER A 33 -13.03 -2.00 4.48
CA SER A 33 -14.23 -2.37 5.25
C SER A 33 -14.47 -3.88 5.38
N ARG A 34 -13.73 -4.71 4.63
CA ARG A 34 -13.94 -6.17 4.60
C ARG A 34 -12.68 -6.97 4.91
N ALA A 35 -11.50 -6.41 4.68
CA ALA A 35 -10.23 -7.06 4.94
C ALA A 35 -10.09 -7.32 6.44
N ARG A 36 -9.87 -8.59 6.78
CA ARG A 36 -9.56 -8.97 8.17
C ARG A 36 -8.16 -8.51 8.50
N LEU A 37 -8.02 -7.77 9.58
CA LEU A 37 -6.72 -7.29 10.04
C LEU A 37 -5.97 -8.45 10.71
N PRO A 38 -4.69 -8.66 10.36
CA PRO A 38 -3.88 -9.67 11.03
C PRO A 38 -3.56 -9.23 12.47
N SER A 39 -3.31 -10.20 13.34
CA SER A 39 -2.95 -9.95 14.75
C SER A 39 -1.49 -9.52 14.96
N PHE A 40 -0.76 -9.29 13.89
CA PHE A 40 0.63 -8.87 13.87
C PHE A 40 0.74 -7.51 13.17
N LYS A 41 1.81 -6.78 13.45
CA LYS A 41 1.97 -5.38 13.05
C LYS A 41 2.44 -5.22 11.61
N TYR A 42 3.49 -5.95 11.23
CA TYR A 42 4.16 -5.79 9.93
C TYR A 42 3.73 -6.86 8.93
N VAL A 43 3.11 -6.43 7.83
CA VAL A 43 2.66 -7.30 6.73
C VAL A 43 3.72 -7.45 5.64
N ALA A 44 4.67 -6.52 5.60
CA ALA A 44 5.84 -6.49 4.72
C ALA A 44 6.94 -5.65 5.39
N PRO A 45 8.18 -5.63 4.86
CA PRO A 45 9.29 -4.88 5.44
C PRO A 45 8.94 -3.40 5.69
N GLY A 46 8.79 -3.01 6.95
CA GLY A 46 8.37 -1.66 7.37
C GLY A 46 6.95 -1.22 6.97
N VAL A 47 6.15 -2.12 6.39
CA VAL A 47 4.76 -1.88 5.98
C VAL A 47 3.81 -2.54 6.98
N THR A 48 2.87 -1.76 7.49
CA THR A 48 1.87 -2.18 8.48
C THR A 48 0.47 -2.21 7.87
N HIS A 49 -0.54 -2.56 8.67
CA HIS A 49 -1.94 -2.32 8.34
C HIS A 49 -2.46 -1.04 9.02
N PHE A 50 -3.66 -0.61 8.63
CA PHE A 50 -4.36 0.46 9.33
C PHE A 50 -5.08 -0.10 10.55
N THR A 51 -4.70 0.41 11.72
CA THR A 51 -5.60 0.53 12.87
C THR A 51 -6.49 1.76 12.68
N LEU A 52 -7.60 1.83 13.42
CA LEU A 52 -8.50 2.98 13.35
C LEU A 52 -7.78 4.30 13.69
N ASP A 53 -7.00 4.30 14.77
CA ASP A 53 -6.26 5.49 15.22
C ASP A 53 -5.20 5.91 14.19
N PHE A 54 -4.51 4.94 13.57
CA PHE A 54 -3.51 5.26 12.56
C PHE A 54 -4.16 5.79 11.28
N PHE A 55 -5.30 5.22 10.88
CA PHE A 55 -6.07 5.71 9.75
C PHE A 55 -6.48 7.17 9.96
N TYR A 56 -7.03 7.51 11.14
CA TYR A 56 -7.38 8.89 11.48
C TYR A 56 -6.18 9.83 11.45
N ALA A 57 -5.07 9.43 12.08
CA ALA A 57 -3.87 10.23 12.15
C ALA A 57 -3.32 10.53 10.74
N VAL A 58 -3.35 9.56 9.83
CA VAL A 58 -2.88 9.74 8.45
C VAL A 58 -3.85 10.62 7.67
N TYR A 59 -5.11 10.22 7.53
CA TYR A 59 -6.05 10.88 6.63
C TYR A 59 -6.56 12.24 7.14
N SER A 60 -6.36 12.57 8.41
CA SER A 60 -6.75 13.87 8.98
C SER A 60 -5.58 14.85 9.14
N SER A 61 -4.35 14.42 8.81
CA SER A 61 -3.15 15.27 8.99
C SER A 61 -2.87 16.22 7.83
N GLU A 62 -3.47 15.99 6.66
CA GLU A 62 -3.26 16.83 5.48
C GLU A 62 -3.98 18.18 5.65
N LEU A 63 -3.28 19.28 5.34
CA LEU A 63 -3.88 20.61 5.35
C LEU A 63 -4.93 20.74 4.23
N ARG A 64 -6.01 21.48 4.49
CA ARG A 64 -7.13 21.64 3.54
C ARG A 64 -6.75 22.31 2.22
N ASP A 65 -5.70 23.12 2.23
CA ASP A 65 -5.13 23.83 1.09
C ASP A 65 -3.96 23.08 0.46
N SER A 66 -3.70 21.85 0.89
CA SER A 66 -2.61 21.05 0.35
C SER A 66 -2.84 20.74 -1.13
N PRO A 67 -1.82 20.90 -1.99
CA PRO A 67 -1.89 20.48 -3.39
C PRO A 67 -2.03 18.94 -3.54
N ARG A 68 -1.96 18.19 -2.43
CA ARG A 68 -2.16 16.73 -2.37
C ARG A 68 -3.61 16.31 -2.26
N LEU A 69 -4.51 17.23 -1.96
CA LEU A 69 -5.94 16.92 -1.94
C LEU A 69 -6.49 17.06 -3.36
N PRO A 70 -7.34 16.12 -3.82
CA PRO A 70 -8.04 16.33 -5.07
C PRO A 70 -8.86 17.63 -4.97
N PRO A 71 -8.95 18.41 -6.05
CA PRO A 71 -9.86 19.55 -6.09
C PRO A 71 -11.26 19.07 -5.69
N HIS A 72 -11.98 19.85 -4.89
CA HIS A 72 -13.31 19.49 -4.35
C HIS A 72 -14.37 19.22 -5.47
N GLU A 73 -14.01 19.45 -6.73
CA GLU A 73 -14.87 19.39 -7.91
C GLU A 73 -14.46 18.33 -8.94
N ASP A 74 -13.43 17.51 -8.69
CA ASP A 74 -13.07 16.42 -9.63
C ASP A 74 -14.03 15.23 -9.43
N PRO A 75 -14.99 15.00 -10.35
CA PRO A 75 -16.05 14.02 -10.16
C PRO A 75 -15.55 12.58 -10.37
N ASP A 76 -14.35 12.40 -10.94
CA ASP A 76 -13.80 11.08 -11.19
C ASP A 76 -13.01 10.59 -9.97
N LEU A 77 -13.74 10.13 -8.95
CA LEU A 77 -13.18 9.48 -7.75
C LEU A 77 -12.28 8.27 -8.08
N ASN A 78 -12.28 7.79 -9.34
CA ASN A 78 -11.36 6.76 -9.80
C ASN A 78 -9.93 7.28 -9.99
N GLU A 79 -9.73 8.60 -10.04
CA GLU A 79 -8.41 9.24 -10.15
C GLU A 79 -7.74 9.53 -8.80
N VAL A 80 -8.29 9.05 -7.67
CA VAL A 80 -7.66 9.27 -6.36
C VAL A 80 -6.84 8.04 -5.96
N ALA A 81 -5.50 8.16 -5.93
CA ALA A 81 -4.70 7.11 -5.31
C ALA A 81 -4.98 7.08 -3.81
N THR A 82 -5.10 5.89 -3.26
CA THR A 82 -5.42 5.70 -1.85
C THR A 82 -4.42 4.77 -1.22
N LEU A 83 -3.96 5.13 -0.02
CA LEU A 83 -3.08 4.29 0.77
C LEU A 83 -3.89 3.13 1.34
N ILE A 84 -3.41 1.89 1.16
CA ILE A 84 -4.04 0.69 1.71
C ILE A 84 -3.25 0.16 2.92
N PRO A 85 -2.08 -0.50 2.78
CA PRO A 85 -1.20 -0.69 3.91
C PRO A 85 -0.17 0.46 3.99
N PRO A 86 -0.20 1.27 5.07
CA PRO A 86 0.81 2.31 5.31
C PRO A 86 2.15 1.71 5.72
N ALA A 87 3.24 2.40 5.41
CA ALA A 87 4.54 2.18 6.05
C ALA A 87 4.71 3.14 7.24
N GLU A 88 5.56 2.80 8.19
CA GLU A 88 5.79 3.66 9.36
C GLU A 88 6.55 4.94 9.01
N CYS A 89 7.37 4.91 7.96
CA CYS A 89 8.15 6.06 7.54
C CYS A 89 7.32 7.08 6.75
N SER A 90 7.78 8.33 6.79
CA SER A 90 7.28 9.43 5.96
C SER A 90 8.27 9.72 4.83
N ILE A 91 7.74 10.22 3.73
CA ILE A 91 8.50 10.71 2.59
C ILE A 91 9.07 12.09 2.97
N PRO A 92 10.40 12.29 3.00
CA PRO A 92 11.05 13.52 3.45
C PRO A 92 10.76 14.69 2.49
N TYR A 93 10.72 15.93 2.97
CA TYR A 93 10.57 17.16 2.14
C TYR A 93 11.84 18.03 2.20
N PRO A 94 12.27 18.68 1.11
CA PRO A 94 11.82 18.47 -0.27
C PRO A 94 12.33 17.13 -0.78
N ALA A 95 11.44 16.34 -1.37
CA ALA A 95 11.85 15.09 -1.97
C ALA A 95 12.52 15.42 -3.32
N GLY A 96 13.58 14.70 -3.68
CA GLY A 96 14.38 14.99 -4.87
C GLY A 96 13.59 14.95 -6.19
N PRO A 97 14.25 15.17 -7.33
CA PRO A 97 13.60 15.14 -8.65
C PRO A 97 12.90 13.81 -8.99
N ASP A 98 13.24 12.73 -8.28
CA ASP A 98 12.70 11.37 -8.42
C ASP A 98 11.61 11.03 -7.37
N SER A 99 11.05 12.04 -6.73
CA SER A 99 10.10 11.84 -5.64
C SER A 99 8.67 11.65 -6.08
N ALA A 100 7.86 11.07 -5.18
CA ALA A 100 6.41 11.01 -5.39
C ALA A 100 5.85 12.39 -5.73
N ASP A 101 6.43 13.45 -5.17
CA ASP A 101 5.98 14.81 -5.42
C ASP A 101 6.16 15.27 -6.87
N SER A 102 7.21 14.82 -7.59
CA SER A 102 7.51 15.24 -8.96
C SER A 102 6.77 14.43 -10.03
N GLU A 103 6.42 13.18 -9.75
CA GLU A 103 5.68 12.29 -10.69
C GLU A 103 4.16 12.57 -10.75
N GLY A 104 3.69 13.69 -10.18
CA GLY A 104 2.27 13.95 -9.99
C GLY A 104 1.65 13.14 -8.84
N PHE A 105 2.37 12.20 -8.24
CA PHE A 105 1.96 11.47 -7.04
C PHE A 105 1.98 12.33 -5.76
N ALA A 106 2.55 13.54 -5.76
CA ALA A 106 2.29 14.54 -4.71
C ALA A 106 0.78 14.66 -4.52
N ARG A 107 0.07 14.85 -5.64
CA ARG A 107 -1.40 14.94 -5.70
C ARG A 107 -2.10 13.71 -5.13
N PHE A 108 -1.40 12.59 -5.00
CA PHE A 108 -1.96 11.28 -4.74
C PHE A 108 -1.29 10.53 -3.58
N THR A 109 -0.43 11.20 -2.80
CA THR A 109 0.12 10.65 -1.56
C THR A 109 -0.65 11.19 -0.38
N VAL A 110 -0.95 10.34 0.59
CA VAL A 110 -1.70 10.74 1.78
C VAL A 110 -0.70 11.08 2.88
N ALA A 111 -0.66 12.32 3.35
CA ALA A 111 0.17 12.75 4.47
C ALA A 111 1.67 12.45 4.32
N ARG A 112 2.19 12.51 3.08
CA ARG A 112 3.57 12.08 2.73
C ARG A 112 3.92 10.71 3.32
N ARG A 113 2.97 9.79 3.41
CA ARG A 113 3.19 8.48 4.02
C ARG A 113 3.75 7.51 2.97
N ALA A 114 4.82 6.79 3.29
CA ALA A 114 5.23 5.66 2.46
C ALA A 114 4.23 4.50 2.63
N GLY A 115 4.25 3.53 1.72
CA GLY A 115 3.38 2.36 1.75
C GLY A 115 2.82 2.03 0.38
N LEU A 116 1.79 1.19 0.35
CA LEU A 116 1.23 0.68 -0.89
C LEU A 116 -0.06 1.43 -1.24
N TYR A 117 -0.05 2.06 -2.41
CA TYR A 117 -1.11 2.90 -2.93
C TYR A 117 -1.87 2.21 -4.06
N THR A 118 -3.19 2.38 -4.14
CA THR A 118 -3.93 2.09 -5.38
C THR A 118 -3.57 3.09 -6.44
N THR A 119 -3.39 2.66 -7.68
CA THR A 119 -3.16 3.60 -8.77
C THR A 119 -4.46 4.25 -9.23
N PRO A 120 -4.45 5.55 -9.55
CA PRO A 120 -5.62 6.29 -10.03
C PRO A 120 -5.90 6.00 -11.51
N ASP A 121 -5.96 4.72 -11.88
CA ASP A 121 -6.19 4.27 -13.26
C ASP A 121 -7.53 3.53 -13.35
N ALA A 122 -8.46 4.13 -14.10
CA ALA A 122 -9.79 3.57 -14.36
C ALA A 122 -9.75 2.15 -14.96
N TYR A 123 -8.66 1.77 -15.63
CA TYR A 123 -8.53 0.43 -16.22
C TYR A 123 -8.19 -0.66 -15.20
N CYS A 124 -7.65 -0.32 -14.03
CA CYS A 124 -7.19 -1.27 -13.01
C CYS A 124 -7.41 -0.70 -11.60
N ALA A 125 -8.66 -0.71 -11.12
CA ALA A 125 -9.03 -0.17 -9.81
C ALA A 125 -8.32 -0.81 -8.59
N ASP A 126 -7.76 -2.01 -8.76
CA ASP A 126 -6.97 -2.73 -7.75
C ASP A 126 -5.48 -2.84 -8.09
N GLY A 127 -5.02 -2.08 -9.10
CA GLY A 127 -3.60 -1.90 -9.40
C GLY A 127 -2.93 -1.13 -8.27
N VAL A 128 -1.73 -1.58 -7.88
CA VAL A 128 -1.00 -0.99 -6.75
C VAL A 128 0.42 -0.60 -7.09
N LYS A 129 0.91 0.42 -6.39
CA LYS A 129 2.30 0.89 -6.42
C LYS A 129 2.82 1.05 -5.00
N LEU A 130 4.01 0.52 -4.73
CA LEU A 130 4.72 0.79 -3.48
C LEU A 130 5.44 2.14 -3.63
N VAL A 131 5.23 3.03 -2.65
CA VAL A 131 5.91 4.32 -2.56
C VAL A 131 6.78 4.28 -1.31
N ASP A 132 8.10 4.39 -1.48
CA ASP A 132 9.06 4.41 -0.38
C ASP A 132 9.47 5.85 0.00
N SER A 133 10.33 5.97 1.01
CA SER A 133 10.83 7.26 1.52
C SER A 133 12.02 7.84 0.74
N VAL A 134 12.56 7.12 -0.25
CA VAL A 134 13.78 7.50 -0.99
C VAL A 134 13.45 7.98 -2.41
N GLY A 135 12.35 7.51 -3.03
CA GLY A 135 11.85 8.00 -4.30
C GLY A 135 10.68 7.17 -4.87
N SER A 136 9.80 7.79 -5.67
CA SER A 136 8.68 7.09 -6.32
C SER A 136 9.03 6.43 -7.65
N SER A 137 10.20 6.75 -8.18
CA SER A 137 10.62 6.34 -9.53
C SER A 137 11.14 4.90 -9.57
N ARG A 138 11.30 4.27 -8.39
CA ARG A 138 11.66 2.86 -8.31
C ARG A 138 10.42 2.02 -8.56
N GLU A 139 10.43 1.37 -9.72
CA GLU A 139 9.41 0.44 -10.18
C GLU A 139 9.49 -0.93 -9.48
N ILE A 140 9.69 -0.94 -8.15
CA ILE A 140 9.98 -2.15 -7.34
C ILE A 140 8.88 -3.21 -7.51
N LEU A 141 7.70 -2.81 -7.99
CA LEU A 141 6.56 -3.67 -8.26
C LEU A 141 5.90 -3.31 -9.61
N ARG A 142 6.62 -3.28 -10.74
CA ARG A 142 5.97 -3.23 -12.07
C ARG A 142 6.10 -4.56 -12.80
N TYR A 143 5.01 -5.00 -13.42
CA TYR A 143 5.08 -6.01 -14.47
C TYR A 143 5.79 -5.38 -15.68
N ARG A 144 7.03 -5.79 -15.96
CA ARG A 144 7.68 -5.50 -17.25
C ARG A 144 7.47 -6.67 -18.21
N PRO A 145 7.37 -6.42 -19.54
CA PRO A 145 7.49 -7.48 -20.53
C PRO A 145 8.76 -8.31 -20.28
N PRO A 146 8.70 -9.65 -20.42
CA PRO A 146 7.69 -10.43 -21.14
C PRO A 146 6.47 -10.88 -20.31
N HIS A 147 6.31 -10.44 -19.07
CA HIS A 147 5.36 -11.02 -18.11
C HIS A 147 3.88 -10.60 -18.29
N CYS A 148 3.54 -9.94 -19.40
CA CYS A 148 2.15 -9.69 -19.81
C CYS A 148 1.96 -10.03 -21.31
N PRO A 149 1.99 -11.33 -21.69
CA PRO A 149 2.04 -11.72 -23.11
C PRO A 149 0.78 -11.33 -23.91
N TRP A 150 -0.34 -11.09 -23.22
CA TRP A 150 -1.65 -10.84 -23.83
C TRP A 150 -2.40 -9.63 -23.25
N GLY A 151 -1.71 -8.67 -22.63
CA GLY A 151 -2.36 -7.48 -22.07
C GLY A 151 -1.47 -6.24 -22.05
N PRO A 152 -2.06 -5.03 -21.92
CA PRO A 152 -1.29 -3.80 -21.80
C PRO A 152 -0.39 -3.85 -20.55
N ASN A 153 0.68 -3.04 -20.55
CA ASN A 153 1.48 -2.81 -19.35
C ASN A 153 0.53 -2.35 -18.22
N ARG A 154 0.45 -3.12 -17.14
CA ARG A 154 -0.40 -2.82 -15.99
C ARG A 154 0.38 -2.86 -14.69
N TYR A 155 -0.06 -2.06 -13.73
CA TYR A 155 0.39 -2.21 -12.35
C TYR A 155 -0.02 -3.59 -11.81
N PRO A 156 0.78 -4.21 -10.92
CA PRO A 156 0.37 -5.46 -10.30
C PRO A 156 -0.86 -5.24 -9.45
N ARG A 157 -1.70 -6.27 -9.36
CA ARG A 157 -2.91 -6.19 -8.53
C ARG A 157 -2.51 -6.35 -7.07
N LEU A 158 -3.29 -5.78 -6.16
CA LEU A 158 -3.09 -5.96 -4.72
C LEU A 158 -2.98 -7.44 -4.34
N ALA A 159 -3.81 -8.30 -4.92
CA ALA A 159 -3.76 -9.75 -4.67
C ALA A 159 -2.42 -10.39 -5.06
N ASP A 160 -1.86 -10.00 -6.21
CA ASP A 160 -0.57 -10.52 -6.70
C ASP A 160 0.57 -10.14 -5.75
N ILE A 161 0.55 -8.90 -5.25
CA ILE A 161 1.52 -8.41 -4.27
C ILE A 161 1.42 -9.16 -2.94
N LEU A 162 0.21 -9.32 -2.41
CA LEU A 162 0.00 -10.04 -1.15
C LEU A 162 0.40 -11.52 -1.27
N GLN A 163 0.12 -12.15 -2.41
CA GLN A 163 0.57 -13.51 -2.68
C GLN A 163 2.10 -13.60 -2.71
N LYS A 164 2.77 -12.67 -3.39
CA LYS A 164 4.23 -12.64 -3.45
C LYS A 164 4.87 -12.42 -2.08
N TRP A 165 4.31 -11.53 -1.28
CA TRP A 165 4.77 -11.30 0.09
C TRP A 165 4.67 -12.58 0.93
N ALA A 166 3.58 -13.34 0.77
CA ALA A 166 3.43 -14.64 1.42
C ALA A 166 4.50 -15.64 0.94
N GLU A 167 4.81 -15.70 -0.35
CA GLU A 167 5.89 -16.54 -0.89
C GLU A 167 7.27 -16.18 -0.31
N LEU A 168 7.59 -14.88 -0.19
CA LEU A 168 8.86 -14.42 0.39
C LEU A 168 9.02 -14.84 1.85
N VAL A 169 7.92 -14.84 2.61
CA VAL A 169 7.90 -15.38 3.97
C VAL A 169 8.04 -16.90 3.97
N GLN A 170 7.29 -17.62 3.13
CA GLN A 170 7.34 -19.09 3.06
C GLN A 170 8.72 -19.61 2.66
N ASN A 171 9.38 -18.93 1.72
CA ASN A 171 10.73 -19.23 1.26
C ASN A 171 11.82 -18.75 2.22
N LYS A 172 11.45 -18.17 3.38
CA LYS A 172 12.36 -17.65 4.42
C LYS A 172 13.28 -16.53 3.92
N VAL A 173 12.89 -15.85 2.83
CA VAL A 173 13.57 -14.64 2.35
C VAL A 173 13.28 -13.49 3.31
N TRP A 174 12.02 -13.35 3.73
CA TRP A 174 11.64 -12.43 4.78
C TRP A 174 11.61 -13.14 6.14
N VAL A 175 12.31 -12.55 7.10
CA VAL A 175 12.36 -13.05 8.48
C VAL A 175 11.10 -12.55 9.20
N VAL A 176 10.44 -13.44 9.93
CA VAL A 176 9.22 -13.14 10.71
C VAL A 176 9.48 -13.37 12.20
N ASP A 177 8.92 -12.51 13.03
CA ASP A 177 8.84 -12.68 14.48
C ASP A 177 7.39 -12.49 14.98
N HIS A 178 7.21 -12.29 16.30
CA HIS A 178 5.89 -12.10 16.90
C HIS A 178 5.10 -10.89 16.37
N ASP A 179 5.77 -9.87 15.85
CA ASP A 179 5.17 -8.65 15.29
C ASP A 179 4.98 -8.74 13.77
N GLY A 180 5.29 -9.88 13.15
CA GLY A 180 5.17 -10.08 11.70
C GLY A 180 6.52 -10.00 11.00
N VAL A 181 6.57 -9.40 9.80
CA VAL A 181 7.80 -9.29 9.02
C VAL A 181 8.81 -8.37 9.73
N LYS A 182 9.93 -8.93 10.17
CA LYS A 182 11.03 -8.23 10.87
C LYS A 182 12.02 -7.56 9.90
N THR A 183 12.06 -8.03 8.66
CA THR A 183 12.93 -7.49 7.62
C THR A 183 12.79 -5.96 7.52
N SER A 184 13.92 -5.22 7.43
CA SER A 184 13.90 -3.75 7.31
C SER A 184 13.28 -3.30 5.99
N ILE A 185 12.64 -2.12 6.00
CA ILE A 185 12.14 -1.46 4.78
C ILE A 185 13.27 -1.25 3.75
N ASP A 186 14.52 -1.18 4.19
CA ASP A 186 15.71 -1.10 3.34
C ASP A 186 15.82 -2.30 2.39
N TRP A 187 15.16 -3.42 2.69
CA TRP A 187 15.11 -4.57 1.79
C TRP A 187 14.53 -4.19 0.43
N PHE A 188 13.53 -3.31 0.38
CA PHE A 188 13.00 -2.77 -0.88
C PHE A 188 13.99 -1.83 -1.59
N LEU A 189 14.94 -1.22 -0.85
CA LEU A 189 15.97 -0.35 -1.42
C LEU A 189 17.14 -1.14 -2.00
N GLU A 190 17.51 -2.24 -1.32
CA GLU A 190 18.65 -3.11 -1.66
C GLU A 190 18.30 -4.12 -2.75
N ASN A 191 17.04 -4.56 -2.77
CA ASN A 191 16.53 -5.46 -3.78
C ASN A 191 15.69 -4.64 -4.73
N ASP A 192 16.26 -4.29 -5.87
CA ASP A 192 15.46 -3.89 -7.03
C ASP A 192 14.70 -5.16 -7.42
N VAL A 193 13.53 -5.36 -6.81
CA VAL A 193 12.69 -6.51 -7.07
C VAL A 193 12.05 -6.28 -8.44
N THR A 194 12.85 -6.29 -9.50
CA THR A 194 12.36 -6.82 -10.76
C THR A 194 11.95 -8.24 -10.43
N LEU A 195 10.66 -8.41 -10.12
CA LEU A 195 10.05 -9.69 -9.86
C LEU A 195 10.28 -10.50 -11.13
N GLU A 196 11.34 -11.31 -11.16
CA GLU A 196 11.50 -12.37 -12.14
C GLU A 196 10.36 -13.35 -11.85
N TRP A 197 9.20 -13.08 -12.43
CA TRP A 197 8.07 -13.98 -12.45
C TRP A 197 8.40 -15.10 -13.43
N SER A 198 9.32 -16.00 -13.07
CA SER A 198 9.46 -17.28 -13.73
C SER A 198 8.36 -18.20 -13.21
N LEU A 199 7.27 -18.31 -13.99
CA LEU A 199 6.49 -19.53 -14.04
C LEU A 199 7.26 -20.57 -14.87
#